data_AF-A0A1E5JVP7-F1
#
_entry.id   AF-A0A1E5JVP7-F1
#
_cell.length_a   1.000
_cell.length_b   1.000
_cell.length_c   1.000
_cell.angle_alpha   90.00
_cell.angle_beta   90.00
_cell.angle_gamma   90.00
#
_symmetry.space_group_name_H-M   'P 1'
#
loop_
_entity.id
_entity.type
_entity.pdbx_description
1 polymer ?
#
loop_
_entity_poly.entity_id
_entity_poly.type
_entity_poly.pdbx_seq_one_letter_code
_entity_poly.pdbx_strand_id
1 'polypeptide(L)'
;MLVRTFIYILSLISSSCIWATEVTCYYTLVKDNCWTDYNVSVDVMDATTAKVLTTISVPAKKSWTRQTFPCTPGEKLMYKAQFSPVFWQSDEGKTYIAKNYWSLPNSINPGDSAWNVTVCFASDFSLVPLPPKGSGNCSCNFSDIPAIPPKKI
;
A
#
# COMPACT_ATOMS: atom_id res chain seq x y z
N MET A 1 -46.16 15.91 28.73
CA MET A 1 -45.62 14.66 28.14
C MET A 1 -44.64 14.92 26.97
N LEU A 2 -44.11 16.14 26.79
CA LEU A 2 -43.17 16.47 25.69
C LEU A 2 -41.68 16.44 26.12
N VAL A 3 -41.41 16.59 27.42
CA VAL A 3 -40.04 16.63 27.97
C VAL A 3 -39.40 15.24 28.03
N ARG A 4 -40.21 14.18 28.23
CA ARG A 4 -39.71 12.80 28.31
C ARG A 4 -39.26 12.24 26.96
N THR A 5 -39.90 12.63 25.86
CA THR A 5 -39.54 12.19 24.50
C THR A 5 -38.28 12.88 23.97
N PHE A 6 -37.97 14.10 24.43
CA PHE A 6 -36.75 14.81 24.01
C PHE A 6 -35.47 14.14 24.53
N ILE A 7 -35.53 13.51 25.71
CA ILE A 7 -34.39 12.84 26.34
C ILE A 7 -33.98 11.57 25.57
N TYR A 8 -34.93 10.85 24.98
CA TYR A 8 -34.64 9.62 24.23
C TYR A 8 -33.99 9.87 22.85
N ILE A 9 -34.20 11.04 22.25
CA ILE A 9 -33.58 11.40 20.96
C ILE A 9 -32.14 11.87 21.17
N LEU A 10 -31.85 12.52 22.31
CA LEU A 10 -30.50 13.02 22.62
C LEU A 10 -29.51 11.89 22.97
N SER A 11 -29.98 10.75 23.46
CA SER A 11 -29.13 9.59 23.78
C SER A 11 -28.72 8.73 22.57
N LEU A 12 -29.35 8.90 21.41
CA LEU A 12 -28.99 8.15 20.19
C LEU A 12 -27.82 8.76 19.40
N ILE A 13 -27.39 9.99 19.70
CA ILE A 13 -26.36 10.70 18.93
C ILE A 13 -24.94 10.43 19.49
N SER A 14 -24.83 9.82 20.66
CA SER A 14 -23.55 9.60 21.37
C SER A 14 -22.86 8.26 21.09
N SER A 15 -23.33 7.44 20.15
CA SER A 15 -22.83 6.07 19.92
C SER A 15 -21.87 5.88 18.73
N SER A 16 -21.35 6.93 18.10
CA SER A 16 -20.40 6.80 16.97
C SER A 16 -18.96 7.14 17.35
N CYS A 17 -18.42 6.48 18.38
CA CYS A 17 -16.96 6.48 18.63
C CYS A 17 -16.38 5.09 18.32
N ILE A 18 -16.56 4.62 17.08
CA ILE A 18 -15.96 3.35 16.58
C ILE A 18 -14.64 3.61 15.83
N TRP A 19 -14.09 4.84 15.90
CA TRP A 19 -13.05 5.33 14.98
C TRP A 19 -11.65 5.36 15.62
N ALA A 20 -11.25 4.29 16.34
CA ALA A 20 -9.97 4.25 17.05
C ALA A 20 -9.11 3.00 16.78
N THR A 21 -9.35 2.28 15.67
CA THR A 21 -8.54 1.10 15.30
C THR A 21 -7.72 1.27 14.02
N GLU A 22 -7.78 2.43 13.37
CA GLU A 22 -7.02 2.69 12.15
C GLU A 22 -5.63 3.24 12.46
N VAL A 23 -4.62 2.52 11.97
CA VAL A 23 -3.20 2.88 12.03
C VAL A 23 -2.80 3.47 10.68
N THR A 24 -1.90 4.44 10.68
CA THR A 24 -1.29 4.88 9.42
C THR A 24 -0.32 3.81 8.94
N CYS A 25 -0.54 3.26 7.75
CA CYS A 25 0.43 2.43 7.06
C CYS A 25 1.17 3.25 6.01
N TYR A 26 2.48 3.06 5.91
CA TYR A 26 3.31 3.57 4.83
C TYR A 26 3.60 2.45 3.84
N TYR A 27 3.29 2.68 2.57
CA TYR A 27 3.70 1.82 1.47
C TYR A 27 4.77 2.53 0.66
N THR A 28 5.98 1.97 0.65
CA THR A 28 7.12 2.45 -0.14
C THR A 28 7.30 1.52 -1.34
N LEU A 29 7.02 2.03 -2.53
CA LEU A 29 7.23 1.32 -3.79
C LEU A 29 8.52 1.79 -4.44
N VAL A 30 9.45 0.87 -4.68
CA VAL A 30 10.74 1.13 -5.30
C VAL A 30 10.81 0.39 -6.63
N LYS A 31 11.24 1.08 -7.69
CA LYS A 31 11.58 0.44 -8.96
C LYS A 31 13.03 0.01 -8.93
N ASP A 32 13.30 -1.16 -9.46
CA ASP A 32 14.67 -1.49 -9.81
C ASP A 32 15.17 -0.60 -10.96
N ASN A 33 16.48 -0.61 -11.16
CA ASN A 33 17.16 0.15 -12.20
C ASN A 33 16.76 -0.22 -13.64
N CYS A 34 16.11 -1.36 -13.88
CA CYS A 34 15.63 -1.77 -15.20
C CYS A 34 14.27 -1.16 -15.55
N TRP A 35 13.49 -0.76 -14.54
CA TRP A 35 12.13 -0.23 -14.68
C TRP A 35 12.04 1.30 -14.64
N THR A 36 13.17 2.01 -14.72
CA THR A 36 13.21 3.48 -14.63
C THR A 36 12.38 4.18 -15.70
N ASP A 37 12.28 3.60 -16.89
CA ASP A 37 11.61 4.20 -18.06
C ASP A 37 10.10 3.95 -18.12
N TYR A 38 9.56 3.21 -17.15
CA TYR A 38 8.16 2.82 -17.11
C TYR A 38 7.44 3.47 -15.93
N ASN A 39 6.15 3.71 -16.12
CA ASN A 39 5.26 3.93 -15.00
C ASN A 39 4.92 2.58 -14.40
N VAL A 40 4.90 2.52 -13.08
CA VAL A 40 4.58 1.30 -12.34
C VAL A 40 3.49 1.67 -11.35
N SER A 41 2.42 0.88 -11.31
CA SER A 41 1.38 1.01 -10.30
C SER A 41 1.22 -0.28 -9.51
N VAL A 42 0.86 -0.14 -8.23
CA VAL A 42 0.53 -1.26 -7.36
C VAL A 42 -0.75 -0.94 -6.62
N ASP A 43 -1.74 -1.82 -6.76
CA ASP A 43 -2.91 -1.84 -5.90
C ASP A 43 -2.55 -2.56 -4.60
N VAL A 44 -2.75 -1.88 -3.48
CA VAL A 44 -2.71 -2.46 -2.14
C VAL A 44 -4.13 -2.85 -1.78
N MET A 45 -4.31 -4.12 -1.44
CA MET A 45 -5.64 -4.69 -1.24
C MET A 45 -5.68 -5.46 0.07
N ASP A 46 -6.85 -5.51 0.69
CA ASP A 46 -7.12 -6.47 1.76
C ASP A 46 -7.20 -7.89 1.16
N ALA A 47 -6.42 -8.81 1.73
CA ALA A 47 -6.25 -10.16 1.20
C ALA A 47 -7.48 -11.06 1.44
N THR A 48 -8.38 -10.69 2.35
CA THR A 48 -9.57 -11.47 2.68
C THR A 48 -10.76 -11.09 1.80
N THR A 49 -10.93 -9.80 1.54
CA THR A 49 -12.06 -9.22 0.80
C THR A 49 -11.71 -8.87 -0.63
N ALA A 50 -10.42 -8.86 -0.98
CA ALA A 50 -9.89 -8.36 -2.25
C ALA A 50 -10.29 -6.90 -2.53
N LYS A 51 -10.63 -6.12 -1.51
CA LYS A 51 -10.94 -4.69 -1.64
C LYS A 51 -9.63 -3.91 -1.84
N VAL A 52 -9.59 -3.05 -2.86
CA VAL A 52 -8.48 -2.09 -3.04
C VAL A 52 -8.57 -1.03 -1.94
N LEU A 53 -7.50 -0.92 -1.16
CA LEU A 53 -7.34 0.07 -0.09
C LEU A 53 -6.71 1.35 -0.63
N THR A 54 -5.71 1.22 -1.50
CA THR A 54 -5.04 2.33 -2.18
C THR A 54 -4.31 1.84 -3.44
N THR A 55 -3.96 2.76 -4.34
CA THR A 55 -3.14 2.50 -5.53
C THR A 55 -1.95 3.43 -5.54
N ILE A 56 -0.75 2.87 -5.50
CA ILE A 56 0.51 3.60 -5.48
C ILE A 56 1.11 3.57 -6.88
N SER A 57 1.53 4.73 -7.41
CA SER A 57 2.17 4.82 -8.71
C SER A 57 3.52 5.53 -8.66
N VAL A 58 4.53 4.92 -9.28
CA VAL A 58 5.85 5.50 -9.51
C VAL A 58 5.96 5.83 -11.00
N PRO A 59 5.99 7.12 -11.39
CA PRO A 59 6.10 7.50 -12.79
C PRO A 59 7.47 7.14 -13.37
N ALA A 60 7.56 7.14 -14.70
CA ALA A 60 8.83 7.06 -15.40
C ALA A 60 9.81 8.14 -14.88
N LYS A 61 11.11 7.81 -14.90
CA LYS A 61 12.24 8.61 -14.41
C LYS A 61 12.29 8.86 -12.89
N LYS A 62 11.27 8.47 -12.13
CA LYS A 62 11.33 8.40 -10.66
C LYS A 62 11.73 6.99 -10.21
N SER A 63 12.54 6.86 -9.16
CA SER A 63 12.99 5.57 -8.64
C SER A 63 12.08 4.97 -7.58
N TRP A 64 11.39 5.79 -6.81
CA TRP A 64 10.49 5.31 -5.76
C TRP A 64 9.38 6.31 -5.43
N THR A 65 8.36 5.86 -4.71
CA THR A 65 7.39 6.73 -4.06
C THR A 65 6.94 6.12 -2.74
N ARG A 66 6.42 6.96 -1.85
CA ARG A 66 5.80 6.50 -0.60
C ARG A 66 4.42 7.13 -0.49
N GLN A 67 3.44 6.31 -0.13
CA GLN A 67 2.09 6.76 0.17
C GLN A 67 1.62 6.19 1.50
N THR A 68 0.67 6.90 2.10
CA THR A 68 0.01 6.49 3.34
C THR A 68 -1.39 6.00 3.04
N PHE A 69 -1.86 5.02 3.81
CA PHE A 69 -3.24 4.56 3.79
C PHE A 69 -3.65 4.09 5.20
N PRO A 70 -4.94 4.16 5.55
CA PRO A 70 -5.43 3.60 6.80
C PRO A 70 -5.38 2.07 6.73
N CYS A 71 -4.93 1.44 7.82
CA CYS A 71 -4.86 -0.01 7.94
C CYS A 71 -5.24 -0.45 9.37
N THR A 72 -5.60 -1.71 9.56
CA THR A 72 -6.08 -2.23 10.85
C THR A 72 -5.18 -3.32 11.43
N PRO A 73 -5.09 -3.45 12.77
CA PRO A 73 -4.34 -4.54 13.37
C PRO A 73 -4.82 -5.93 12.91
N GLY A 74 -3.86 -6.79 12.56
CA GLY A 74 -4.11 -8.13 12.05
C GLY A 74 -4.57 -8.20 10.59
N GLU A 75 -4.71 -7.06 9.90
CA GLU A 75 -5.05 -7.02 8.47
C GLU A 75 -3.98 -7.72 7.63
N LYS A 76 -4.43 -8.49 6.64
CA LYS A 76 -3.55 -9.14 5.67
C LYS A 76 -3.62 -8.38 4.37
N LEU A 77 -2.48 -7.93 3.87
CA LEU A 77 -2.38 -7.19 2.64
C LEU A 77 -1.93 -8.10 1.50
N MET A 78 -2.52 -7.90 0.32
CA MET A 78 -2.10 -8.46 -0.95
C MET A 78 -1.86 -7.34 -1.97
N TYR A 79 -1.01 -7.59 -2.96
CA TYR A 79 -0.63 -6.57 -3.92
C TYR A 79 -0.77 -7.03 -5.37
N LYS A 80 -1.21 -6.13 -6.23
CA LYS A 80 -1.24 -6.33 -7.69
C LYS A 80 -0.50 -5.21 -8.39
N ALA A 81 0.52 -5.57 -9.13
CA ALA A 81 1.34 -4.68 -9.92
C ALA A 81 0.82 -4.56 -11.35
N GLN A 82 1.01 -3.39 -11.95
CA GLN A 82 0.88 -3.12 -13.38
C GLN A 82 2.00 -2.17 -13.80
N PHE A 83 2.25 -2.09 -15.11
CA PHE A 83 3.17 -1.11 -15.66
C PHE A 83 2.68 -0.57 -16.99
N SER A 84 3.16 0.62 -17.35
CA SER A 84 2.92 1.23 -18.66
C SER A 84 4.17 1.97 -19.15
N PRO A 85 4.43 1.98 -20.48
CA PRO A 85 3.69 1.26 -21.52
C PRO A 85 3.91 -0.26 -21.44
N VAL A 86 2.94 -1.03 -21.95
CA VAL A 86 3.10 -2.49 -22.10
C VAL A 86 4.11 -2.81 -23.20
N PHE A 87 4.76 -3.97 -23.11
CA PHE A 87 5.71 -4.41 -24.15
C PHE A 87 4.97 -4.95 -25.37
N TRP A 88 3.89 -5.70 -25.12
CA TRP A 88 3.06 -6.34 -26.13
C TRP A 88 1.60 -5.92 -25.91
N GLN A 89 0.84 -5.75 -27.00
CA GLN A 89 -0.58 -5.41 -26.88
C GLN A 89 -1.37 -6.47 -26.09
N SER A 90 -0.98 -7.74 -26.17
CA SER A 90 -1.61 -8.83 -25.43
C SER A 90 -1.41 -8.75 -23.91
N ASP A 91 -0.48 -7.94 -23.42
CA ASP A 91 -0.27 -7.70 -21.99
C ASP A 91 -1.09 -6.51 -21.46
N GLU A 92 -1.90 -5.86 -22.30
CA GLU A 92 -2.78 -4.77 -21.87
C GLU A 92 -3.75 -5.24 -20.78
N GLY A 93 -3.81 -4.49 -19.68
CA GLY A 93 -4.62 -4.82 -18.50
C GLY A 93 -4.09 -5.96 -17.63
N LYS A 94 -2.98 -6.59 -17.99
CA LYS A 94 -2.37 -7.67 -17.20
C LYS A 94 -1.92 -7.15 -15.83
N THR A 95 -2.13 -7.98 -14.82
CA THR A 95 -1.70 -7.70 -13.44
C THR A 95 -0.74 -8.77 -12.96
N TYR A 96 0.19 -8.37 -12.11
CA TYR A 96 1.22 -9.24 -11.54
C TYR A 96 1.01 -9.31 -10.04
N ILE A 97 0.75 -10.49 -9.50
CA ILE A 97 0.45 -10.66 -8.07
C ILE A 97 1.75 -10.74 -7.29
N ALA A 98 1.79 -10.11 -6.11
CA ALA A 98 2.93 -10.25 -5.20
C ALA A 98 3.21 -11.72 -4.84
N LYS A 99 4.49 -12.05 -4.65
CA LYS A 99 4.93 -13.39 -4.25
C LYS A 99 4.50 -13.73 -2.81
N ASN A 100 4.37 -12.71 -1.96
CA ASN A 100 4.06 -12.84 -0.55
C ASN A 100 2.90 -11.94 -0.14
N TYR A 101 2.14 -12.41 0.84
CA TYR A 101 1.20 -11.58 1.60
C TYR A 101 1.93 -10.90 2.75
N TRP A 102 1.44 -9.73 3.16
CA TRP A 102 1.97 -9.03 4.32
C TRP A 102 0.94 -9.06 5.45
N SER A 103 1.28 -9.68 6.57
CA SER A 103 0.41 -9.70 7.76
C SER A 103 0.81 -8.57 8.69
N LEU A 104 -0.11 -7.64 8.95
CA LEU A 104 0.12 -6.54 9.89
C LEU A 104 0.08 -7.06 11.34
N PRO A 105 0.81 -6.41 12.27
CA PRO A 105 0.77 -6.76 13.69
C PRO A 105 -0.66 -6.71 14.27
N ASN A 106 -0.97 -7.60 15.21
CA ASN A 106 -2.28 -7.63 15.89
C ASN A 106 -2.45 -6.51 16.93
N SER A 107 -1.38 -5.80 17.27
CA SER A 107 -1.38 -4.73 18.27
C SER A 107 -0.38 -3.65 17.91
N ILE A 108 -0.69 -2.40 18.28
CA ILE A 108 0.21 -1.25 18.15
C ILE A 108 1.05 -1.20 19.44
N ASN A 109 2.38 -1.31 19.33
CA ASN A 109 3.21 -1.22 20.53
C ASN A 109 3.37 0.24 20.98
N PRO A 110 3.63 0.50 22.27
CA PRO A 110 3.99 1.84 22.74
C PRO A 110 5.21 2.37 21.99
N GLY A 111 5.03 3.46 21.23
CA GLY A 111 6.06 4.06 20.39
C GLY A 111 5.92 3.78 18.89
N ASP A 112 5.10 2.81 18.49
CA ASP A 112 4.78 2.57 17.08
C ASP A 112 3.88 3.70 16.56
N SER A 113 4.41 4.47 15.61
CA SER A 113 3.68 5.57 14.96
C SER A 113 2.85 5.09 13.77
N ALA A 114 3.34 4.04 13.11
CA ALA A 114 2.85 3.55 11.84
C ALA A 114 3.54 2.21 11.49
N TRP A 115 2.95 1.45 10.56
CA TRP A 115 3.61 0.30 9.96
C TRP A 115 4.21 0.64 8.60
N ASN A 116 5.35 0.05 8.29
CA ASN A 116 6.05 0.27 7.03
C ASN A 116 6.05 -1.00 6.19
N VAL A 117 5.62 -0.87 4.95
CA VAL A 117 5.73 -1.89 3.91
C VAL A 117 6.64 -1.32 2.83
N THR A 118 7.76 -1.97 2.57
CA THR A 118 8.70 -1.57 1.52
C THR A 118 8.79 -2.68 0.48
N VAL A 119 8.54 -2.34 -0.77
CA VAL A 119 8.41 -3.30 -1.89
C VAL A 119 9.32 -2.88 -3.03
N CYS A 120 10.04 -3.86 -3.56
CA CYS A 120 10.81 -3.75 -4.79
C CYS A 120 9.99 -4.30 -5.97
N PHE A 121 9.71 -3.42 -6.91
CA PHE A 121 9.02 -3.78 -8.14
C PHE A 121 9.83 -4.78 -8.96
N ALA A 122 9.11 -5.70 -9.62
CA ALA A 122 9.61 -6.90 -10.29
C ALA A 122 10.17 -8.00 -9.37
N SER A 123 10.98 -7.70 -8.35
CA SER A 123 11.51 -8.75 -7.46
C SER A 123 10.44 -9.37 -6.57
N ASP A 124 9.51 -8.56 -6.07
CA ASP A 124 8.52 -8.99 -5.08
C ASP A 124 7.21 -9.46 -5.74
N PHE A 125 7.13 -9.41 -7.06
CA PHE A 125 5.98 -9.78 -7.86
C PHE A 125 6.27 -10.98 -8.75
N SER A 126 5.27 -11.83 -8.93
CA SER A 126 5.37 -13.02 -9.76
C SER A 126 5.21 -12.67 -11.23
N LEU A 127 6.04 -13.31 -12.08
CA LEU A 127 5.92 -13.27 -13.54
C LEU A 127 6.05 -11.88 -14.18
N VAL A 128 6.61 -10.91 -13.46
CA VAL A 128 6.95 -9.60 -14.04
C VAL A 128 8.07 -9.83 -15.08
N PRO A 129 7.86 -9.48 -16.36
CA PRO A 129 8.85 -9.70 -17.40
C PRO A 129 10.06 -8.77 -17.23
N LEU A 130 11.20 -9.13 -17.79
CA LEU A 130 12.31 -8.19 -17.90
C LEU A 130 11.99 -7.13 -18.97
N PRO A 131 12.18 -5.83 -18.72
CA PRO A 131 12.05 -4.80 -19.75
C PRO A 131 12.98 -5.05 -20.94
N PRO A 132 12.56 -4.76 -22.19
CA PRO A 132 13.39 -5.00 -23.39
C PRO A 132 14.75 -4.31 -23.36
N LYS A 133 14.87 -3.19 -22.65
CA LYS A 133 16.12 -2.43 -22.46
C LYS A 133 16.81 -2.72 -21.11
N GLY A 134 16.28 -3.62 -20.31
CA GLY A 134 16.82 -3.97 -19.00
C GLY A 134 18.09 -4.82 -19.14
N SER A 135 19.15 -4.45 -18.44
CA SER A 135 20.30 -5.33 -18.24
C SER A 135 19.94 -6.40 -17.21
N GLY A 136 20.37 -7.66 -17.37
CA GLY A 136 20.05 -8.75 -16.42
C GLY A 136 20.46 -8.53 -14.95
N ASN A 137 21.17 -7.44 -14.63
CA ASN A 137 21.55 -7.02 -13.28
C ASN A 137 20.56 -5.99 -12.71
N CYS A 138 19.28 -6.35 -12.61
CA CYS A 138 18.24 -5.49 -12.04
C CYS A 138 18.25 -5.54 -10.50
N SER A 139 18.24 -4.38 -9.84
CA SER A 139 18.17 -4.28 -8.38
C SER A 139 17.50 -2.98 -7.92
N CYS A 140 16.77 -3.05 -6.80
CA CYS A 140 16.23 -1.87 -6.13
C CYS A 140 17.26 -1.23 -5.21
N ASN A 141 17.31 0.11 -5.24
CA ASN A 141 18.12 0.91 -4.33
C ASN A 141 17.22 1.54 -3.26
N PHE A 142 17.51 1.24 -1.99
CA PHE A 142 16.77 1.76 -0.83
C PHE A 142 17.53 2.86 -0.07
N SER A 143 18.78 3.15 -0.45
CA SER A 143 19.68 4.05 0.30
C SER A 143 19.17 5.49 0.37
N ASP A 144 18.45 5.96 -0.64
CA ASP A 144 17.93 7.34 -0.71
C ASP A 144 16.54 7.50 -0.10
N ILE A 145 16.00 6.45 0.53
CA ILE A 145 14.65 6.46 1.09
C ILE A 145 14.72 6.95 2.54
N PRO A 146 14.12 8.10 2.87
CA PRO A 146 14.17 8.63 4.22
C PRO A 146 13.42 7.73 5.20
N ALA A 147 13.91 7.63 6.42
CA ALA A 147 13.23 6.95 7.51
C ALA A 147 11.84 7.58 7.77
N ILE A 148 10.89 6.77 8.22
CA ILE A 148 9.58 7.28 8.63
C ILE A 148 9.77 8.03 9.97
N PRO A 149 9.28 9.28 10.08
CA PRO A 149 9.42 10.03 11.31
C PRO A 149 8.66 9.34 12.46
N PRO A 150 9.20 9.41 13.69
CA PRO A 150 8.49 8.91 14.86
C PRO A 150 7.20 9.70 15.09
N LYS A 151 6.24 9.11 15.81
CA LYS A 151 5.00 9.81 16.18
C LYS A 151 5.40 11.03 16.98
N LYS A 152 4.98 12.22 16.55
CA LYS A 152 5.02 13.38 17.44
C LYS A 152 3.98 13.11 18.53
N ILE A 153 4.45 12.85 19.75
CA ILE A 153 3.64 12.71 20.96
C ILE A 153 3.09 14.08 21.33
#